data_AF-A0A969EJM2-F1
#
_entry.id   AF-A0A969EJM2-F1
#
_cell.length_a   1.000
_cell.length_b   1.000
_cell.length_c   1.000
_cell.angle_alpha   90.00
_cell.angle_beta   90.00
_cell.angle_gamma   90.00
#
_symmetry.space_group_name_H-M   'P 1'
#
loop_
_entity.id
_entity.type
_entity.pdbx_description
1 polymer ?
#
loop_
_entity_poly.entity_id
_entity_poly.type
_entity_poly.pdbx_seq_one_letter_code
_entity_poly.pdbx_strand_id
1 'polypeptide(L)'
;MKIKDKIIAALKESGDLSVKELVDSLNVSKQAIHVAMNQLLEEDAVIKFGRTPKTIYRLHPGKTLVINDQGITNTETVKYLSKNFLVITEIGKMLEGAEAFSLWCKQRNLPLEKTAEEYIKTKSRCDAYFDAKGFINGMEKLTSTKGFSKINLDDIYYLDFYAIERFGKTRLGTLLHYAKQGQNKFLMRIMLSEIKPKVDALVKTRLYDAVGYVPPTIRREIQIMKYLETHLKINLPRIKIQKISGIIPVPQKSLNKIEERINNAEHTFAVNETVKYKHLLLIDDAVGSGSTLNQIAGKVKQKGIAKKVTGLAVVGSFKGFDVVTDV
;
A
#
# COMPACT_ATOMS: atom_id res chain seq x y z
N MET A 1 8.62 45.77 8.08
CA MET A 1 8.70 44.56 7.23
C MET A 1 7.89 43.44 7.89
N LYS A 2 6.95 42.79 7.18
CA LYS A 2 6.10 41.75 7.77
C LYS A 2 6.96 40.51 8.05
N ILE A 3 6.56 39.69 9.03
CA ILE A 3 7.31 38.48 9.43
C ILE A 3 7.46 37.50 8.25
N LYS A 4 6.45 37.42 7.37
CA LYS A 4 6.52 36.62 6.13
C LYS A 4 7.68 37.04 5.23
N ASP A 5 7.85 38.34 5.01
CA ASP A 5 8.91 38.88 4.16
C ASP A 5 10.30 38.57 4.74
N LYS A 6 10.43 38.63 6.08
CA LYS A 6 11.65 38.24 6.80
C LYS A 6 11.98 36.75 6.60
N ILE A 7 10.97 35.88 6.71
CA ILE A 7 11.15 34.43 6.48
C ILE A 7 11.56 34.15 5.03
N ILE A 8 10.90 34.79 4.05
CA ILE A 8 11.25 34.62 2.63
C ILE A 8 12.70 35.06 2.39
N ALA A 9 13.12 36.21 2.94
CA ALA A 9 14.49 36.70 2.81
C ALA A 9 15.51 35.71 3.40
N ALA A 10 15.25 35.21 4.62
CA ALA A 10 16.12 34.22 5.26
C ALA A 10 16.23 32.91 4.46
N LEU A 11 15.11 32.42 3.91
CA LEU A 11 15.12 31.23 3.06
C LEU A 11 15.77 31.47 1.69
N LYS A 12 15.77 32.70 1.15
CA LYS A 12 16.52 33.04 -0.08
C LYS A 12 18.02 32.97 0.15
N GLU A 13 18.47 33.40 1.33
CA GLU A 13 19.89 33.48 1.69
C GLU A 13 20.45 32.12 2.11
N SER A 14 19.75 31.40 2.99
CA SER A 14 20.24 30.15 3.57
C SER A 14 19.72 28.88 2.90
N GLY A 15 18.71 29.00 2.02
CA GLY A 15 18.04 27.88 1.35
C GLY A 15 17.06 27.13 2.25
N ASP A 16 17.59 26.37 3.21
CA ASP A 16 16.85 25.43 4.07
C ASP A 16 16.92 25.86 5.53
N LEU A 17 15.78 26.14 6.16
CA LEU A 17 15.74 26.53 7.57
C LEU A 17 14.61 25.82 8.34
N SER A 18 14.91 25.39 9.56
CA SER A 18 13.93 24.95 10.54
C SER A 18 13.27 26.14 11.25
N VAL A 19 12.14 25.89 11.94
CA VAL A 19 11.53 26.93 12.80
C VAL A 19 12.50 27.41 13.87
N LYS A 20 13.37 26.53 14.39
CA LYS A 20 14.36 26.92 15.40
C LYS A 20 15.36 27.91 14.80
N GLU A 21 15.93 27.60 13.65
CA GLU A 21 16.88 28.48 12.98
C GLU A 21 16.24 29.81 12.55
N LEU A 22 14.96 29.81 12.17
CA LEU A 22 14.20 31.05 11.89
C LEU A 22 13.94 31.88 13.14
N VAL A 23 13.65 31.26 14.28
CA VAL A 23 13.51 31.95 15.57
C VAL A 23 14.84 32.58 15.97
N ASP A 24 15.92 31.81 15.88
CA ASP A 24 17.26 32.22 16.28
C ASP A 24 17.82 33.34 15.37
N SER A 25 17.59 33.25 14.05
CA SER A 25 18.10 34.23 13.07
C SER A 25 17.25 35.50 12.97
N LEU A 26 15.92 35.41 13.09
CA LEU A 26 15.03 36.56 12.93
C LEU A 26 14.73 37.27 14.26
N ASN A 27 15.10 36.66 15.39
CA ASN A 27 14.76 37.10 16.75
C ASN A 27 13.25 37.35 16.92
N VAL A 28 12.44 36.41 16.43
CA VAL A 28 10.97 36.45 16.44
C VAL A 28 10.44 35.28 17.26
N SER A 29 9.34 35.49 17.98
CA SER A 29 8.71 34.42 18.75
C SER A 29 8.33 33.22 17.86
N LYS A 30 8.48 32.02 18.43
CA LYS A 30 8.12 30.76 17.77
C LYS A 30 6.68 30.76 17.26
N GLN A 31 5.75 31.34 18.02
CA GLN A 31 4.33 31.46 17.66
C GLN A 31 4.15 32.30 16.39
N ALA A 32 4.83 33.44 16.30
CA ALA A 32 4.70 34.31 15.15
C ALA A 32 5.35 33.70 13.89
N ILE A 33 6.45 32.94 14.03
CA ILE A 33 7.01 32.14 12.94
C ILE A 33 6.02 31.07 12.47
N HIS A 34 5.35 30.34 13.38
CA HIS A 34 4.36 29.34 13.00
C HIS A 34 3.16 29.94 12.25
N VAL A 35 2.63 31.07 12.71
CA VAL A 35 1.52 31.77 12.02
C VAL A 35 1.94 32.19 10.61
N ALA A 36 3.08 32.86 10.48
CA ALA A 36 3.59 33.32 9.19
C ALA A 36 3.91 32.14 8.25
N MET A 37 4.46 31.05 8.78
CA MET A 37 4.82 29.86 8.01
C MET A 37 3.59 29.09 7.52
N ASN A 38 2.53 28.99 8.33
CA ASN A 38 1.27 28.38 7.88
C ASN A 38 0.68 29.16 6.70
N GLN A 39 0.70 30.49 6.78
CA GLN A 39 0.23 31.33 5.67
C GLN A 39 1.12 31.20 4.42
N LEU A 40 2.44 31.05 4.58
CA LEU A 40 3.36 30.81 3.44
C LEU A 40 3.16 29.43 2.81
N LEU A 41 2.81 28.42 3.60
CA LEU A 41 2.44 27.08 3.12
C LEU A 41 1.09 27.11 2.38
N GLU A 42 0.10 27.85 2.89
CA GLU A 42 -1.19 28.05 2.23
C GLU A 42 -1.05 28.78 0.89
N GLU A 43 -0.11 29.73 0.80
CA GLU A 43 0.21 30.47 -0.42
C GLU A 43 1.15 29.72 -1.39
N ASP A 44 1.54 28.49 -1.06
CA ASP A 44 2.49 27.67 -1.83
C ASP A 44 3.85 28.37 -2.07
N ALA A 45 4.23 29.30 -1.19
CA ALA A 45 5.47 30.06 -1.27
C ALA A 45 6.67 29.28 -0.72
N VAL A 46 6.41 28.31 0.16
CA VAL A 46 7.42 27.47 0.82
C VAL A 46 6.99 26.01 0.84
N ILE A 47 7.96 25.11 0.81
CA ILE A 47 7.75 23.66 0.92
C ILE A 47 8.24 23.22 2.30
N LYS A 48 7.44 22.40 2.99
CA LYS A 48 7.78 21.78 4.27
C LYS A 48 8.24 20.34 4.06
N PHE A 49 9.39 19.97 4.62
CA PHE A 49 9.91 18.60 4.60
C PHE A 49 10.42 18.15 5.98
N GLY A 50 10.49 16.84 6.17
CA GLY A 50 10.79 16.21 7.45
C GLY A 50 9.57 16.08 8.39
N ARG A 51 9.77 15.42 9.53
CA ARG A 51 8.73 15.19 10.56
C ARG A 51 9.11 15.91 11.83
N THR A 52 8.12 16.41 12.56
CA THR A 52 8.33 17.00 13.90
C THR A 52 9.17 16.04 14.77
N PRO A 53 10.22 16.54 15.46
CA PRO A 53 10.65 17.95 15.58
C PRO A 53 11.59 18.44 14.47
N LYS A 54 12.07 17.55 13.58
CA LYS A 54 13.02 17.85 12.50
C LYS A 54 12.30 18.30 11.23
N THR A 55 11.55 19.39 11.33
CA THR A 55 10.89 20.01 10.17
C THR A 55 11.76 21.15 9.63
N ILE A 56 11.97 21.13 8.32
CA ILE A 56 12.74 22.13 7.57
C ILE A 56 11.85 22.70 6.47
N TYR A 57 12.08 23.96 6.14
CA TYR A 57 11.35 24.73 5.13
C TYR A 57 12.32 25.25 4.09
N ARG A 58 11.88 25.32 2.84
CA ARG A 58 12.60 25.92 1.70
C ARG A 58 11.62 26.76 0.89
N LEU A 59 12.11 27.78 0.19
CA LEU A 59 11.31 28.43 -0.84
C LEU A 59 10.88 27.44 -1.92
N HIS A 60 9.66 27.61 -2.41
CA HIS A 60 9.23 26.88 -3.59
C HIS A 60 10.12 27.30 -4.78
N PRO A 61 10.82 26.38 -5.47
CA PRO A 61 11.71 26.70 -6.57
C PRO A 61 10.89 27.14 -7.80
N GLY A 62 10.50 28.41 -7.81
CA GLY A 62 9.68 29.02 -8.85
C GLY A 62 8.26 28.44 -8.91
N LYS A 63 7.29 29.29 -9.24
CA LYS A 63 6.02 28.78 -9.78
C LYS A 63 6.34 28.15 -11.13
N THR A 64 6.65 26.85 -11.14
CA THR A 64 6.11 26.05 -12.23
C THR A 64 4.62 26.09 -12.00
N LEU A 65 3.94 26.96 -12.73
CA LEU A 65 2.50 27.17 -12.73
C LEU A 65 1.78 25.96 -12.11
N VAL A 66 1.23 26.12 -10.91
CA VAL A 66 -0.04 25.45 -10.59
C VAL A 66 -1.01 26.13 -11.55
N ILE A 67 -1.00 25.67 -12.81
CA ILE A 67 -2.12 25.94 -13.68
C ILE A 67 -3.25 25.25 -12.93
N ASN A 68 -4.24 26.04 -12.51
CA ASN A 68 -5.59 25.56 -12.32
C ASN A 68 -6.18 25.12 -13.67
N ASP A 69 -5.43 24.30 -14.41
CA ASP A 69 -5.92 23.41 -15.43
C ASP A 69 -5.74 22.04 -14.79
N GLN A 70 -6.80 21.57 -14.13
CA GLN A 70 -6.95 20.12 -14.04
C GLN A 70 -7.03 19.51 -15.44
N GLY A 71 -7.16 20.32 -16.52
CA GLY A 71 -7.07 19.95 -17.93
C GLY A 71 -8.07 18.89 -18.36
N ILE A 72 -8.90 18.43 -17.43
CA ILE A 72 -9.94 17.44 -17.55
C ILE A 72 -11.20 18.18 -17.17
N THR A 73 -11.98 18.52 -18.18
CA THR A 73 -13.26 19.24 -18.03
C THR A 73 -14.40 18.28 -17.65
N ASN A 74 -14.23 16.98 -17.92
CA ASN A 74 -15.24 15.97 -17.65
C ASN A 74 -15.34 15.66 -16.13
N THR A 75 -16.50 15.98 -15.56
CA THR A 75 -16.79 15.81 -14.12
C THR A 75 -16.82 14.33 -13.69
N GLU A 76 -17.26 13.41 -14.56
CA GLU A 76 -17.26 11.97 -14.26
C GLU A 76 -15.83 11.42 -14.20
N THR A 77 -14.97 11.86 -15.12
CA THR A 77 -13.54 11.52 -15.12
C THR A 77 -12.87 11.99 -13.83
N VAL A 78 -13.11 13.24 -13.41
CA VAL A 78 -12.55 13.79 -12.16
C VAL A 78 -13.01 12.97 -10.94
N LYS A 79 -14.29 12.61 -10.86
CA LYS A 79 -14.83 11.76 -9.79
C LYS A 79 -14.19 10.36 -9.80
N TYR A 80 -14.06 9.75 -10.98
CA TYR A 80 -13.46 8.42 -11.12
C TYR A 80 -11.98 8.41 -10.70
N LEU A 81 -11.21 9.40 -11.14
CA LEU A 81 -9.80 9.55 -10.76
C LEU A 81 -9.66 9.79 -9.26
N SER A 82 -10.49 10.64 -8.67
CA SER A 82 -10.46 10.95 -7.22
C SER A 82 -10.59 9.70 -6.37
N LYS A 83 -11.39 8.73 -6.82
CA LYS A 83 -11.57 7.46 -6.13
C LYS A 83 -10.43 6.46 -6.37
N ASN A 84 -9.83 6.44 -7.57
CA ASN A 84 -9.01 5.32 -8.03
C ASN A 84 -7.53 5.63 -8.23
N PHE A 85 -7.12 6.90 -8.27
CA PHE A 85 -5.76 7.31 -8.59
C PHE A 85 -5.10 8.03 -7.42
N LEU A 86 -3.91 7.57 -7.05
CA LEU A 86 -3.11 8.12 -5.96
C LEU A 86 -1.64 8.04 -6.34
N VAL A 87 -0.91 9.13 -6.08
CA VAL A 87 0.54 9.21 -6.27
C VAL A 87 1.17 9.69 -4.97
N ILE A 88 2.24 9.03 -4.55
CA ILE A 88 3.16 9.58 -3.55
C ILE A 88 4.36 10.08 -4.32
N THR A 89 4.57 11.39 -4.26
CA THR A 89 5.68 12.09 -4.92
C THR A 89 7.02 11.70 -4.30
N GLU A 90 8.10 11.96 -5.03
CA GLU A 90 9.49 11.81 -4.62
C GLU A 90 9.84 12.53 -3.30
N ILE A 91 9.11 13.58 -2.91
CA ILE A 91 9.27 14.29 -1.64
C ILE A 91 8.32 13.78 -0.53
N GLY A 92 7.54 12.73 -0.79
CA GLY A 92 6.61 12.13 0.16
C GLY A 92 5.26 12.84 0.31
N LYS A 93 4.92 13.78 -0.59
CA LYS A 93 3.55 14.35 -0.67
C LYS A 93 2.61 13.34 -1.29
N MET A 94 1.47 13.10 -0.65
CA MET A 94 0.39 12.27 -1.18
C MET A 94 -0.58 13.14 -1.98
N LEU A 95 -0.73 12.83 -3.26
CA LEU A 95 -1.68 13.46 -4.17
C LEU A 95 -2.73 12.44 -4.59
N GLU A 96 -3.96 12.91 -4.81
CA GLU A 96 -5.07 12.06 -5.24
C GLU A 96 -5.78 12.67 -6.46
N GLY A 97 -6.54 11.83 -7.18
CA GLY A 97 -7.44 12.30 -8.22
C GLY A 97 -6.78 12.94 -9.43
N ALA A 98 -7.44 13.95 -9.98
CA ALA A 98 -6.99 14.64 -11.19
C ALA A 98 -5.64 15.33 -11.00
N GLU A 99 -5.34 15.87 -9.80
CA GLU A 99 -4.02 16.45 -9.49
C GLU A 99 -2.91 15.39 -9.60
N ALA A 100 -3.12 14.23 -8.96
CA ALA A 100 -2.16 13.12 -9.03
C ALA A 100 -1.99 12.60 -10.46
N PHE A 101 -3.08 12.50 -11.21
CA PHE A 101 -3.05 11.99 -12.57
C PHE A 101 -2.34 12.97 -13.54
N SER A 102 -2.61 14.27 -13.39
CA SER A 102 -1.94 15.32 -14.14
C SER A 102 -0.43 15.30 -13.90
N LEU A 103 -0.01 15.19 -12.63
CA LEU A 103 1.41 15.02 -12.30
C LEU A 103 2.01 13.76 -12.96
N TRP A 104 1.32 12.62 -12.87
CA TRP A 104 1.78 11.36 -13.43
C TRP A 104 1.97 11.42 -14.95
N CYS A 105 1.04 12.06 -15.66
CA CYS A 105 1.10 12.31 -17.11
C CYS A 105 2.26 13.25 -17.46
N LYS A 106 2.41 14.37 -16.73
CA LYS A 106 3.48 15.34 -16.93
C LYS A 106 4.87 14.72 -16.77
N GLN A 107 5.07 13.90 -15.74
CA GLN A 107 6.33 13.17 -15.51
C GLN A 107 6.68 12.18 -16.64
N ARG A 108 5.69 11.77 -17.45
CA ARG A 108 5.85 10.79 -18.53
C ARG A 108 5.68 11.40 -19.93
N ASN A 109 5.54 12.72 -20.01
CA ASN A 109 5.26 13.44 -21.26
C ASN A 109 4.06 12.86 -22.02
N LEU A 110 2.95 12.60 -21.31
CA LEU A 110 1.72 12.00 -21.86
C LEU A 110 0.57 13.01 -21.95
N PRO A 111 -0.29 12.93 -22.99
CA PRO A 111 -1.46 13.80 -23.13
C PRO A 111 -2.51 13.48 -22.08
N LEU A 112 -2.95 14.47 -21.30
CA LEU A 112 -3.76 14.27 -20.09
C LEU A 112 -5.13 13.62 -20.37
N GLU A 113 -5.97 14.25 -21.19
CA GLU A 113 -7.35 13.78 -21.46
C GLU A 113 -7.38 12.38 -22.06
N LYS A 114 -6.64 12.17 -23.16
CA LYS A 114 -6.52 10.86 -23.80
C LYS A 114 -6.02 9.78 -22.84
N THR A 115 -5.04 10.10 -22.01
CA THR A 115 -4.50 9.13 -21.03
C THR A 115 -5.51 8.83 -19.92
N ALA A 116 -6.34 9.79 -19.52
CA ALA A 116 -7.40 9.59 -18.54
C ALA A 116 -8.50 8.65 -19.07
N GLU A 117 -8.91 8.82 -20.33
CA GLU A 117 -9.84 7.90 -21.00
C GLU A 117 -9.28 6.48 -21.07
N GLU A 118 -8.01 6.34 -21.49
CA GLU A 118 -7.31 5.06 -21.53
C GLU A 118 -7.22 4.42 -20.14
N TYR A 119 -6.96 5.21 -19.09
CA TYR A 119 -6.94 4.75 -17.71
C TYR A 119 -8.29 4.20 -17.28
N ILE A 120 -9.38 4.94 -17.51
CA ILE A 120 -10.73 4.51 -17.17
C ILE A 120 -11.08 3.22 -17.91
N LYS A 121 -10.74 3.12 -19.19
CA LYS A 121 -10.98 1.91 -19.99
C LYS A 121 -10.19 0.71 -19.46
N THR A 122 -8.91 0.89 -19.15
CA THR A 122 -8.07 -0.18 -18.57
C THR A 122 -8.56 -0.58 -17.18
N LYS A 123 -8.90 0.38 -16.31
CA LYS A 123 -9.39 0.07 -14.96
C LYS A 123 -10.76 -0.61 -15.01
N SER A 124 -11.67 -0.20 -15.89
CA SER A 124 -12.95 -0.88 -16.11
C SER A 124 -12.78 -2.34 -16.54
N ARG A 125 -11.78 -2.65 -17.37
CA ARG A 125 -11.43 -4.05 -17.70
C ARG A 125 -10.95 -4.83 -16.48
N CYS A 126 -10.18 -4.20 -15.59
CA CYS A 126 -9.77 -4.80 -14.33
C CYS A 126 -10.95 -4.94 -13.34
N ASP A 127 -11.88 -3.98 -13.35
CA ASP A 127 -13.08 -3.98 -12.49
C ASP A 127 -14.00 -5.16 -12.82
N ALA A 128 -13.99 -5.65 -14.06
CA ALA A 128 -14.71 -6.87 -14.46
C ALA A 128 -14.24 -8.16 -13.74
N TYR A 129 -13.07 -8.15 -13.09
CA TYR A 129 -12.60 -9.28 -12.27
C TYR A 129 -13.16 -9.28 -10.84
N PHE A 130 -13.80 -8.19 -10.42
CA PHE A 130 -14.43 -8.11 -9.11
C PHE A 130 -15.79 -8.80 -9.14
N ASP A 131 -16.03 -9.67 -8.17
CA ASP A 131 -17.34 -10.23 -7.93
C ASP A 131 -18.32 -9.16 -7.39
N ALA A 132 -19.60 -9.53 -7.29
CA ALA A 132 -20.65 -8.66 -6.76
C ALA A 132 -20.40 -8.20 -5.30
N LYS A 133 -19.47 -8.85 -4.58
CA LYS A 133 -19.08 -8.51 -3.20
C LYS A 133 -17.78 -7.69 -3.15
N GLY A 134 -17.19 -7.37 -4.31
CA GLY A 134 -16.00 -6.53 -4.43
C GLY A 134 -14.69 -7.25 -4.16
N PHE A 135 -14.61 -8.56 -4.43
CA PHE A 135 -13.39 -9.38 -4.36
C PHE A 135 -12.97 -9.90 -5.73
N ILE A 136 -11.67 -10.02 -5.95
CA ILE A 136 -11.11 -10.70 -7.11
C ILE A 136 -10.86 -12.17 -6.73
N ASN A 137 -11.31 -13.11 -7.56
CA ASN A 137 -10.98 -14.52 -7.40
C ASN A 137 -9.57 -14.80 -7.93
N GLY A 138 -8.64 -15.14 -7.04
CA GLY A 138 -7.26 -15.44 -7.39
C GLY A 138 -6.99 -16.90 -7.77
N MET A 139 -7.98 -17.78 -7.72
CA MET A 139 -7.79 -19.22 -7.96
C MET A 139 -7.29 -19.51 -9.38
N GLU A 140 -7.80 -18.81 -10.40
CA GLU A 140 -7.35 -18.98 -11.79
C GLU A 140 -5.84 -18.71 -11.94
N LYS A 141 -5.34 -17.66 -11.28
CA LYS A 141 -3.91 -17.33 -11.28
C LYS A 141 -3.10 -18.37 -10.51
N LEU A 142 -3.58 -18.82 -9.35
CA LEU A 142 -2.89 -19.81 -8.53
C LEU A 142 -2.77 -21.16 -9.25
N THR A 143 -3.84 -21.63 -9.90
CA THR A 143 -3.85 -22.93 -10.62
C THR A 143 -3.07 -22.89 -11.93
N SER A 144 -3.03 -21.74 -12.62
CA SER A 144 -2.23 -21.57 -13.84
C SER A 144 -0.73 -21.33 -13.58
N THR A 145 -0.35 -21.08 -12.32
CA THR A 145 1.06 -20.86 -11.96
C THR A 145 1.85 -22.17 -11.99
N LYS A 146 2.77 -22.30 -12.95
CA LYS A 146 3.66 -23.47 -13.09
C LYS A 146 4.61 -23.57 -11.88
N GLY A 147 4.93 -24.80 -11.46
CA GLY A 147 5.87 -25.09 -10.36
C GLY A 147 5.20 -25.61 -9.08
N PHE A 148 3.88 -25.53 -8.95
CA PHE A 148 3.16 -26.19 -7.85
C PHE A 148 2.89 -27.66 -8.19
N SER A 149 3.33 -28.57 -7.32
CA SER A 149 2.94 -29.98 -7.38
C SER A 149 1.50 -30.20 -6.89
N LYS A 150 1.02 -29.36 -5.97
CA LYS A 150 -0.32 -29.43 -5.39
C LYS A 150 -0.80 -28.04 -4.95
N ILE A 151 -2.07 -27.74 -5.24
CA ILE A 151 -2.78 -26.60 -4.68
C ILE A 151 -3.51 -27.05 -3.42
N ASN A 152 -3.15 -26.45 -2.29
CA ASN A 152 -3.71 -26.76 -0.96
C ASN A 152 -4.78 -25.76 -0.52
N LEU A 153 -4.83 -24.56 -1.10
CA LEU A 153 -5.89 -23.59 -0.85
C LEU A 153 -7.20 -24.02 -1.52
N ASP A 154 -8.32 -23.84 -0.82
CA ASP A 154 -9.64 -24.09 -1.40
C ASP A 154 -10.18 -22.87 -2.14
N ASP A 155 -9.86 -21.68 -1.63
CA ASP A 155 -10.22 -20.40 -2.24
C ASP A 155 -9.10 -19.38 -1.97
N ILE A 156 -8.95 -18.39 -2.85
CA ILE A 156 -8.08 -17.23 -2.62
C ILE A 156 -8.71 -15.97 -3.21
N TYR A 157 -8.74 -14.90 -2.41
CA TYR A 157 -9.34 -13.62 -2.78
C TYR A 157 -8.36 -12.45 -2.65
N TYR A 158 -8.51 -11.46 -3.52
CA TYR A 158 -7.78 -10.19 -3.43
C TYR A 158 -8.78 -9.03 -3.26
N LEU A 159 -8.39 -8.00 -2.50
CA LEU A 159 -9.21 -6.79 -2.34
C LEU A 159 -9.00 -5.77 -3.47
N ASP A 160 -7.86 -5.85 -4.16
CA ASP A 160 -7.51 -5.10 -5.37
C ASP A 160 -6.34 -5.80 -6.10
N PHE A 161 -6.01 -5.33 -7.30
CA PHE A 161 -4.73 -5.66 -7.94
C PHE A 161 -3.59 -4.81 -7.34
N TYR A 162 -2.37 -5.35 -7.32
CA TYR A 162 -1.20 -4.58 -6.90
C TYR A 162 -0.87 -3.49 -7.91
N ALA A 163 -0.91 -3.84 -9.19
CA ALA A 163 -0.63 -2.97 -10.31
C ALA A 163 -1.47 -3.39 -11.53
N ILE A 164 -1.73 -2.43 -12.41
CA ILE A 164 -2.42 -2.63 -13.68
C ILE A 164 -1.52 -2.12 -14.81
N GLU A 165 -1.34 -2.97 -15.82
CA GLU A 165 -0.69 -2.72 -17.12
C GLU A 165 0.15 -1.42 -17.20
N ARG A 166 -0.22 -0.48 -18.08
CA ARG A 166 0.52 0.77 -18.36
C ARG A 166 0.59 1.75 -17.18
N PHE A 167 -0.30 1.63 -16.20
CA PHE A 167 -0.50 2.67 -15.19
C PHE A 167 0.20 2.38 -13.86
N GLY A 168 0.77 1.17 -13.71
CA GLY A 168 1.53 0.80 -12.53
C GLY A 168 0.62 0.49 -11.35
N LYS A 169 1.07 0.83 -10.13
CA LYS A 169 0.38 0.47 -8.88
C LYS A 169 -1.01 1.10 -8.82
N THR A 170 -2.01 0.33 -8.36
CA THR A 170 -3.34 0.89 -8.09
C THR A 170 -3.31 1.82 -6.86
N ARG A 171 -4.43 2.47 -6.51
CA ARG A 171 -4.54 3.20 -5.25
C ARG A 171 -4.18 2.32 -4.05
N LEU A 172 -4.80 1.14 -3.94
CA LEU A 172 -4.54 0.24 -2.82
C LEU A 172 -3.11 -0.34 -2.88
N GLY A 173 -2.61 -0.65 -4.08
CA GLY A 173 -1.23 -1.08 -4.29
C GLY A 173 -0.20 -0.02 -3.87
N THR A 174 -0.47 1.25 -4.16
CA THR A 174 0.39 2.39 -3.78
C THR A 174 0.37 2.60 -2.27
N LEU A 175 -0.82 2.61 -1.66
CA LEU A 175 -0.97 2.69 -0.21
C LEU A 175 -0.21 1.55 0.49
N LEU A 176 -0.40 0.30 0.02
CA LEU A 176 0.28 -0.86 0.58
C LEU A 176 1.81 -0.73 0.47
N HIS A 177 2.31 -0.40 -0.72
CA HIS A 177 3.74 -0.29 -1.00
C HIS A 177 4.41 0.71 -0.06
N TYR A 178 3.91 1.95 -0.01
CA TYR A 178 4.51 3.00 0.82
C TYR A 178 4.23 2.83 2.32
N ALA A 179 3.09 2.25 2.70
CA ALA A 179 2.84 1.88 4.09
C ALA A 179 3.85 0.84 4.58
N LYS A 180 4.14 -0.17 3.75
CA LYS A 180 5.06 -1.27 4.05
C LYS A 180 6.52 -0.84 4.03
N GLN A 181 6.97 -0.16 2.96
CA GLN A 181 8.35 0.29 2.80
C GLN A 181 8.69 1.41 3.79
N GLY A 182 7.84 2.43 3.88
CA GLY A 182 8.04 3.59 4.74
C GLY A 182 7.61 3.39 6.19
N GLN A 183 7.15 2.18 6.55
CA GLN A 183 6.65 1.85 7.90
C GLN A 183 5.61 2.88 8.42
N ASN A 184 4.79 3.40 7.50
CA ASN A 184 4.03 4.62 7.72
C ASN A 184 2.62 4.31 8.25
N LYS A 185 2.42 4.47 9.56
CA LYS A 185 1.12 4.25 10.24
C LYS A 185 -0.02 5.10 9.68
N PHE A 186 0.25 6.30 9.16
CA PHE A 186 -0.78 7.13 8.52
C PHE A 186 -1.35 6.45 7.28
N LEU A 187 -0.48 5.95 6.40
CA LEU A 187 -0.89 5.20 5.21
C LEU A 187 -1.54 3.86 5.57
N MET A 188 -1.04 3.17 6.62
CA MET A 188 -1.67 1.95 7.13
C MET A 188 -3.10 2.20 7.61
N ARG A 189 -3.37 3.36 8.23
CA ARG A 189 -4.72 3.75 8.69
C ARG A 189 -5.67 4.03 7.52
N ILE A 190 -5.20 4.75 6.50
CA ILE A 190 -6.00 4.98 5.28
C ILE A 190 -6.33 3.63 4.64
N MET A 191 -5.32 2.80 4.38
CA MET A 191 -5.50 1.47 3.82
C MET A 191 -6.48 0.63 4.65
N LEU A 192 -6.35 0.63 5.99
CA LEU A 192 -7.28 -0.09 6.87
C LEU A 192 -8.72 0.38 6.69
N SER A 193 -8.96 1.68 6.59
CA SER A 193 -10.31 2.23 6.42
C SER A 193 -10.95 1.80 5.09
N GLU A 194 -10.15 1.62 4.05
CA GLU A 194 -10.62 1.15 2.74
C GLU A 194 -10.93 -0.36 2.75
N ILE A 195 -10.11 -1.17 3.43
CA ILE A 195 -10.24 -2.63 3.39
C ILE A 195 -11.19 -3.20 4.44
N LYS A 196 -11.29 -2.57 5.62
CA LYS A 196 -12.01 -3.14 6.77
C LYS A 196 -13.47 -3.48 6.47
N PRO A 197 -14.26 -2.61 5.81
CA PRO A 197 -15.65 -2.94 5.48
C PRO A 197 -15.77 -4.21 4.62
N LYS A 198 -14.87 -4.39 3.65
CA LYS A 198 -14.84 -5.60 2.80
C LYS A 198 -14.45 -6.83 3.62
N VAL A 199 -13.41 -6.74 4.44
CA VAL A 199 -12.97 -7.85 5.31
C VAL A 199 -14.08 -8.28 6.27
N ASP A 200 -14.76 -7.31 6.90
CA ASP A 200 -15.86 -7.60 7.83
C ASP A 200 -17.03 -8.28 7.11
N ALA A 201 -17.36 -7.84 5.89
CA ALA A 201 -18.39 -8.48 5.06
C ALA A 201 -17.99 -9.90 4.64
N LEU A 202 -16.72 -10.13 4.30
CA LEU A 202 -16.20 -11.46 3.97
C LEU A 202 -16.36 -12.41 5.16
N VAL A 203 -15.91 -11.97 6.34
CA VAL A 203 -15.95 -12.77 7.57
C VAL A 203 -17.38 -13.08 8.00
N LYS A 204 -18.33 -12.15 7.80
CA LYS A 204 -19.75 -12.39 8.12
C LYS A 204 -20.42 -13.34 7.14
N THR A 205 -20.08 -13.27 5.86
CA THR A 205 -20.78 -14.02 4.80
C THR A 205 -20.23 -15.43 4.58
N ARG A 206 -19.00 -15.69 4.99
CA ARG A 206 -18.35 -17.00 4.87
C ARG A 206 -18.09 -17.51 6.28
N LEU A 207 -18.58 -18.71 6.59
CA LEU A 207 -18.56 -19.32 7.91
C LEU A 207 -17.14 -19.74 8.35
N TYR A 208 -16.24 -18.78 8.54
CA TYR A 208 -14.92 -19.02 9.11
C TYR A 208 -15.00 -19.20 10.62
N ASP A 209 -14.23 -20.13 11.15
CA ASP A 209 -14.14 -20.41 12.59
C ASP A 209 -12.74 -20.14 13.16
N ALA A 210 -11.77 -19.77 12.32
CA ALA A 210 -10.47 -19.25 12.75
C ALA A 210 -9.88 -18.29 11.72
N VAL A 211 -8.93 -17.46 12.18
CA VAL A 211 -8.11 -16.58 11.35
C VAL A 211 -6.62 -16.77 11.62
N GLY A 212 -5.80 -16.74 10.57
CA GLY A 212 -4.34 -16.73 10.65
C GLY A 212 -3.78 -15.55 9.87
N TYR A 213 -2.76 -14.90 10.41
CA TYR A 213 -2.06 -13.81 9.74
C TYR A 213 -0.67 -14.30 9.33
N VAL A 214 -0.32 -14.12 8.05
CA VAL A 214 0.99 -14.50 7.54
C VAL A 214 2.06 -13.63 8.22
N PRO A 215 3.07 -14.24 8.87
CA PRO A 215 4.10 -13.47 9.56
C PRO A 215 5.04 -12.80 8.55
N PRO A 216 5.58 -11.62 8.88
CA PRO A 216 6.48 -10.89 7.98
C PRO A 216 7.80 -11.62 7.76
N THR A 217 8.33 -11.51 6.54
CA THR A 217 9.60 -12.17 6.14
C THR A 217 10.85 -11.39 6.54
N ILE A 218 10.74 -10.07 6.73
CA ILE A 218 11.88 -9.16 7.01
C ILE A 218 11.59 -8.41 8.31
N ARG A 219 12.60 -8.29 9.18
CA ARG A 219 12.50 -7.51 10.44
C ARG A 219 12.34 -6.02 10.12
N ARG A 220 11.33 -5.41 10.74
CA ARG A 220 10.96 -3.98 10.66
C ARG A 220 10.38 -3.60 12.02
N GLU A 221 10.51 -2.34 12.39
CA GLU A 221 9.96 -1.78 13.64
C GLU A 221 8.43 -1.82 13.61
N ILE A 222 7.84 -1.42 12.48
CA ILE A 222 6.39 -1.41 12.25
C ILE A 222 6.08 -2.34 11.09
N GLN A 223 5.39 -3.44 11.40
CA GLN A 223 4.99 -4.47 10.43
C GLN A 223 3.53 -4.30 10.03
N ILE A 224 3.27 -4.24 8.73
CA ILE A 224 1.91 -4.09 8.21
C ILE A 224 0.99 -5.23 8.63
N MET A 225 1.47 -6.48 8.60
CA MET A 225 0.68 -7.63 9.02
C MET A 225 0.32 -7.58 10.50
N LYS A 226 1.23 -7.09 11.35
CA LYS A 226 0.92 -6.89 12.78
C LYS A 226 -0.07 -5.76 13.00
N TYR A 227 0.03 -4.70 12.20
CA TYR A 227 -0.93 -3.60 12.21
C TYR A 227 -2.33 -4.09 11.81
N LEU A 228 -2.45 -4.85 10.71
CA LEU A 228 -3.71 -5.46 10.28
C LEU A 228 -4.29 -6.40 11.33
N GLU A 229 -3.47 -7.28 11.92
CA GLU A 229 -3.87 -8.19 12.99
C GLU A 229 -4.51 -7.47 14.19
N THR A 230 -3.93 -6.33 14.58
CA THR A 230 -4.37 -5.58 15.76
C THR A 230 -5.56 -4.65 15.48
N HIS A 231 -5.72 -4.18 14.23
CA HIS A 231 -6.71 -3.14 13.91
C HIS A 231 -7.91 -3.63 13.08
N LEU A 232 -7.81 -4.76 12.36
CA LEU A 232 -8.99 -5.35 11.71
C LEU A 232 -10.01 -5.84 12.76
N LYS A 233 -9.53 -6.25 13.95
CA LYS A 233 -10.35 -6.71 15.08
C LYS A 233 -11.35 -7.81 14.68
N ILE A 234 -10.89 -8.78 13.89
CA ILE A 234 -11.68 -9.95 13.50
C ILE A 234 -11.97 -10.78 14.76
N ASN A 235 -13.25 -10.98 15.07
CA ASN A 235 -13.70 -11.73 16.24
C ASN A 235 -13.74 -13.24 15.97
N LEU A 236 -12.57 -13.82 15.68
CA LEU A 236 -12.36 -15.26 15.49
C LEU A 236 -11.13 -15.71 16.27
N PRO A 237 -11.10 -16.97 16.74
CA PRO A 237 -9.88 -17.61 17.24
C PRO A 237 -8.71 -17.42 16.28
N ARG A 238 -7.53 -17.13 16.84
CA ARG A 238 -6.32 -16.88 16.05
C ARG A 238 -5.42 -18.10 16.09
N ILE A 239 -5.02 -18.57 14.92
CA ILE A 239 -3.97 -19.59 14.85
C ILE A 239 -2.59 -18.94 14.82
N LYS A 240 -1.61 -19.59 15.44
CA LYS A 240 -0.23 -19.11 15.47
C LYS A 240 0.58 -19.65 14.29
N ILE A 241 0.97 -18.76 13.39
CA ILE A 241 1.88 -19.03 12.27
C ILE A 241 3.22 -18.38 12.59
N GLN A 242 4.30 -19.16 12.56
CA GLN A 242 5.64 -18.69 12.86
C GLN A 242 6.51 -18.73 11.60
N LYS A 243 7.21 -17.64 11.33
CA LYS A 243 8.32 -17.65 10.37
C LYS A 243 9.56 -18.18 11.09
N ILE A 244 10.08 -19.31 10.65
CA ILE A 244 11.35 -19.87 11.08
C ILE A 244 12.41 -19.41 10.07
N SER A 245 13.49 -18.82 10.55
CA SER A 245 14.64 -18.47 9.73
C SER A 245 15.84 -19.31 10.14
N GLY A 246 16.64 -19.73 9.16
CA GLY A 246 18.01 -20.19 9.43
C GLY A 246 18.89 -19.06 9.96
N ILE A 247 20.17 -19.36 10.15
CA ILE A 247 21.17 -18.40 10.65
C ILE A 247 21.19 -17.13 9.78
N ILE A 248 21.09 -17.29 8.47
CA ILE A 248 21.00 -16.19 7.50
C ILE A 248 19.55 -16.09 6.99
N PRO A 249 18.81 -15.01 7.28
CA PRO A 249 17.46 -14.83 6.78
C PRO A 249 17.48 -14.49 5.29
N VAL A 250 16.89 -15.35 4.46
CA VAL A 250 16.72 -15.10 3.01
C VAL A 250 15.30 -14.58 2.75
N PRO A 251 15.15 -13.33 2.26
CA PRO A 251 13.85 -12.81 1.85
C PRO A 251 13.30 -13.58 0.65
N GLN A 252 12.09 -14.10 0.76
CA GLN A 252 11.45 -14.84 -0.34
C GLN A 252 11.33 -14.03 -1.64
N LYS A 253 11.22 -12.70 -1.55
CA LYS A 253 11.14 -11.81 -2.70
C LYS A 253 12.46 -11.67 -3.47
N SER A 254 13.62 -11.93 -2.85
CA SER A 254 14.91 -11.90 -3.55
C SER A 254 15.16 -13.16 -4.39
N LEU A 255 14.31 -14.18 -4.26
CA LEU A 255 14.37 -15.40 -5.05
C LEU A 255 13.67 -15.17 -6.39
N ASN A 256 14.36 -15.49 -7.49
CA ASN A 256 13.84 -15.25 -8.84
C ASN A 256 13.02 -16.43 -9.36
N LYS A 257 13.38 -17.66 -8.97
CA LYS A 257 12.69 -18.87 -9.44
C LYS A 257 11.52 -19.22 -8.53
N ILE A 258 10.45 -19.75 -9.12
CA ILE A 258 9.26 -20.11 -8.36
C ILE A 258 9.49 -21.32 -7.46
N GLU A 259 10.30 -22.27 -7.90
CA GLU A 259 10.68 -23.45 -7.14
C GLU A 259 11.45 -23.05 -5.87
N GLU A 260 12.34 -22.06 -5.98
CA GLU A 260 13.06 -21.48 -4.84
C GLU A 260 12.09 -20.82 -3.85
N ARG A 261 11.10 -20.05 -4.36
CA ARG A 261 10.06 -19.41 -3.52
C ARG A 261 9.18 -20.41 -2.82
N ILE A 262 8.83 -21.51 -3.49
CA ILE A 262 8.06 -22.62 -2.94
C ILE A 262 8.88 -23.32 -1.85
N ASN A 263 10.13 -23.66 -2.15
CA ASN A 263 11.04 -24.32 -1.21
C ASN A 263 11.30 -23.46 0.04
N ASN A 264 11.48 -22.15 -0.14
CA ASN A 264 11.59 -21.22 0.97
C ASN A 264 10.32 -21.25 1.83
N ALA A 265 9.13 -21.08 1.24
CA ALA A 265 7.87 -21.09 1.98
C ALA A 265 7.66 -22.43 2.73
N GLU A 266 8.03 -23.55 2.12
CA GLU A 266 7.88 -24.86 2.74
C GLU A 266 8.77 -25.03 3.98
N HIS A 267 10.00 -24.53 3.99
CA HIS A 267 10.94 -24.76 5.09
C HIS A 267 10.96 -23.67 6.15
N THR A 268 10.31 -22.52 5.90
CA THR A 268 10.44 -21.34 6.75
C THR A 268 9.14 -20.91 7.41
N PHE A 269 8.02 -21.61 7.20
CA PHE A 269 6.79 -21.39 7.95
C PHE A 269 6.41 -22.63 8.74
N ALA A 270 6.12 -22.44 10.02
CA ALA A 270 5.56 -23.46 10.89
C ALA A 270 4.21 -23.02 11.44
N VAL A 271 3.30 -23.98 11.53
CA VAL A 271 1.99 -23.80 12.16
C VAL A 271 1.93 -24.75 13.35
N ASN A 272 1.87 -24.18 14.55
CA ASN A 272 1.83 -24.92 15.79
C ASN A 272 0.50 -24.60 16.47
N GLU A 273 -0.50 -25.42 16.17
CA GLU A 273 -1.87 -25.30 16.66
C GLU A 273 -2.40 -26.70 16.97
N THR A 274 -3.14 -26.82 18.08
CA THR A 274 -3.74 -28.09 18.53
C THR A 274 -5.24 -28.10 18.34
N VAL A 275 -5.87 -26.92 18.30
CA VAL A 275 -7.31 -26.79 18.06
C VAL A 275 -7.64 -27.11 16.59
N LYS A 276 -8.72 -27.85 16.38
CA LYS A 276 -9.22 -28.21 15.05
C LYS A 276 -10.37 -27.29 14.64
N TYR A 277 -10.30 -26.82 13.40
CA TYR A 277 -11.23 -25.90 12.79
C TYR A 277 -11.83 -26.52 11.52
N LYS A 278 -13.00 -26.04 11.11
CA LYS A 278 -13.65 -26.42 9.85
C LYS A 278 -13.12 -25.57 8.71
N HIS A 279 -13.04 -24.25 8.89
CA HIS A 279 -12.71 -23.30 7.84
C HIS A 279 -11.85 -22.13 8.34
N LEU A 280 -10.57 -22.19 7.99
CA LEU A 280 -9.57 -21.18 8.32
C LEU A 280 -9.50 -20.08 7.25
N LEU A 281 -9.49 -18.82 7.68
CA LEU A 281 -9.11 -17.67 6.87
C LEU A 281 -7.63 -17.32 7.08
N LEU A 282 -6.82 -17.34 6.02
CA LEU A 282 -5.44 -16.84 6.05
C LEU A 282 -5.37 -15.44 5.41
N ILE A 283 -4.78 -14.47 6.12
CA ILE A 283 -4.64 -13.09 5.64
C ILE A 283 -3.16 -12.79 5.37
N ASP A 284 -2.86 -12.28 4.18
CA ASP A 284 -1.53 -11.82 3.75
C ASP A 284 -1.60 -10.38 3.21
N ASP A 285 -0.45 -9.73 3.06
CA ASP A 285 -0.41 -8.37 2.52
C ASP A 285 -0.50 -8.35 0.98
N ALA A 286 0.29 -9.16 0.30
CA ALA A 286 0.32 -9.21 -1.16
C ALA A 286 0.57 -10.63 -1.67
N VAL A 287 -0.17 -11.01 -2.71
CA VAL A 287 0.02 -12.30 -3.39
C VAL A 287 0.54 -12.09 -4.81
N GLY A 288 1.74 -12.61 -5.05
CA GLY A 288 2.28 -12.83 -6.41
C GLY A 288 1.95 -14.24 -6.89
N SER A 289 2.87 -15.18 -6.67
CA SER A 289 2.66 -16.60 -7.04
C SER A 289 1.71 -17.37 -6.12
N GLY A 290 1.36 -16.82 -4.95
CA GLY A 290 0.56 -17.53 -3.94
C GLY A 290 1.29 -18.63 -3.18
N SER A 291 2.61 -18.79 -3.39
CA SER A 291 3.40 -19.85 -2.76
C SER A 291 3.32 -19.87 -1.24
N THR A 292 3.42 -18.72 -0.59
CA THR A 292 3.35 -18.60 0.88
C THR A 292 2.03 -19.11 1.44
N LEU A 293 0.91 -18.58 0.97
CA LEU A 293 -0.41 -19.03 1.41
C LEU A 293 -0.65 -20.51 1.09
N ASN A 294 -0.20 -20.98 -0.08
CA ASN A 294 -0.38 -22.37 -0.48
C ASN A 294 0.40 -23.37 0.40
N GLN A 295 1.65 -23.05 0.78
CA GLN A 295 2.43 -23.91 1.68
C GLN A 295 1.89 -23.88 3.11
N ILE A 296 1.49 -22.71 3.61
CA ILE A 296 0.85 -22.60 4.93
C ILE A 296 -0.45 -23.41 4.96
N ALA A 297 -1.29 -23.31 3.92
CA ALA A 297 -2.50 -24.11 3.80
C ALA A 297 -2.22 -25.61 3.77
N GLY A 298 -1.17 -26.04 3.06
CA GLY A 298 -0.71 -27.42 3.04
C GLY A 298 -0.36 -27.95 4.43
N LYS A 299 0.44 -27.19 5.20
CA LYS A 299 0.82 -27.54 6.58
C LYS A 299 -0.39 -27.59 7.52
N VAL A 300 -1.31 -26.65 7.39
CA VAL A 300 -2.58 -26.62 8.16
C VAL A 300 -3.39 -27.89 7.89
N LYS A 301 -3.59 -28.25 6.63
CA LYS A 301 -4.37 -29.44 6.23
C LYS A 301 -3.67 -30.74 6.62
N GLN A 302 -2.36 -30.84 6.40
CA GLN A 302 -1.56 -32.02 6.76
C GLN A 302 -1.61 -32.32 8.25
N LYS A 303 -1.56 -31.28 9.10
CA LYS A 303 -1.69 -31.43 10.56
C LYS A 303 -3.14 -31.60 11.04
N GLY A 304 -4.13 -31.58 10.13
CA GLY A 304 -5.54 -31.68 10.47
C GLY A 304 -6.07 -30.49 11.29
N ILE A 305 -5.40 -29.34 11.23
CA ILE A 305 -5.78 -28.11 11.95
C ILE A 305 -7.04 -27.51 11.33
N ALA A 306 -7.18 -27.53 10.00
CA ALA A 306 -8.40 -27.11 9.33
C ALA A 306 -8.73 -27.99 8.14
N LYS A 307 -10.02 -28.23 7.89
CA LYS A 307 -10.50 -28.97 6.71
C LYS A 307 -10.45 -28.11 5.45
N LYS A 308 -10.94 -26.87 5.56
CA LYS A 308 -10.95 -25.86 4.50
C LYS A 308 -10.04 -24.67 4.87
N VAL A 309 -9.33 -24.14 3.91
CA VAL A 309 -8.45 -22.97 4.04
C VAL A 309 -8.70 -22.01 2.88
N THR A 310 -9.08 -20.77 3.22
CA THR A 310 -9.22 -19.67 2.26
C THR A 310 -8.14 -18.63 2.49
N GLY A 311 -7.48 -18.19 1.43
CA GLY A 311 -6.57 -17.06 1.45
C GLY A 311 -7.28 -15.74 1.16
N LEU A 312 -6.84 -14.67 1.81
CA LEU A 312 -7.18 -13.29 1.51
C LEU A 312 -5.90 -12.46 1.47
N ALA A 313 -5.71 -11.69 0.41
CA ALA A 313 -4.64 -10.70 0.33
C ALA A 313 -5.20 -9.29 0.13
N VAL A 314 -4.51 -8.29 0.68
CA VAL A 314 -4.86 -6.89 0.41
C VAL A 314 -4.74 -6.62 -1.09
N VAL A 315 -3.68 -7.11 -1.72
CA VAL A 315 -3.53 -7.02 -3.18
C VAL A 315 -3.05 -8.33 -3.79
N GLY A 316 -3.40 -8.56 -5.06
CA GLY A 316 -2.90 -9.68 -5.86
C GLY A 316 -2.29 -9.26 -7.20
N SER A 317 -1.52 -10.14 -7.82
CA SER A 317 -0.98 -9.92 -9.17
C SER A 317 -2.07 -9.97 -10.24
N PHE A 318 -2.00 -9.05 -11.21
CA PHE A 318 -2.80 -9.09 -12.43
C PHE A 318 -2.13 -10.01 -13.47
N LYS A 319 -2.90 -10.72 -14.30
CA LYS A 319 -2.44 -11.73 -15.28
C LYS A 319 -1.15 -11.31 -16.01
N GLY A 320 -0.09 -12.11 -15.90
CA GLY A 320 1.20 -11.90 -16.59
C GLY A 320 2.12 -10.79 -16.04
N PHE A 321 1.65 -9.95 -15.11
CA PHE A 321 2.47 -8.95 -14.42
C PHE A 321 2.87 -9.48 -13.04
N ASP A 322 3.78 -10.43 -13.06
CA ASP A 322 4.61 -10.80 -11.92
C ASP A 322 5.75 -9.78 -11.93
N VAL A 323 5.83 -8.79 -11.03
CA VAL A 323 6.53 -8.95 -9.76
C VAL A 323 6.03 -7.87 -8.80
N VAL A 324 5.63 -8.27 -7.59
CA VAL A 324 5.58 -7.35 -6.43
C VAL A 324 7.03 -7.08 -5.99
N THR A 325 7.77 -6.30 -6.78
CA THR A 325 9.14 -5.85 -6.44
C THR A 325 9.03 -4.78 -5.36
N ASP A 326 9.17 -5.21 -4.10
CA ASP A 326 9.59 -4.31 -3.02
C ASP A 326 10.98 -4.80 -2.64
N VAL A 327 12.01 -4.08 -3.11
CA VAL A 327 13.33 -4.09 -2.47
C VAL A 327 13.30 -2.98 -1.44
#